data_AF-A0A3D4H7M3-F1
#
_entry.id   AF-A0A3D4H7M3-F1
#
_cell.length_a   1.000
_cell.length_b   1.000
_cell.length_c   1.000
_cell.angle_alpha   90.00
_cell.angle_beta   90.00
_cell.angle_gamma   90.00
#
_symmetry.space_group_name_H-M   'P 1'
#
loop_
_entity.id
_entity.type
_entity.pdbx_description
1 polymer ?
#
loop_
_entity_poly.entity_id
_entity_poly.type
_entity_poly.pdbx_seq_one_letter_code
_entity_poly.pdbx_strand_id
1 'polypeptide(L)'
;MKHQTIAVLDFGSQYTQVIARRIRECSVYSKIYPFKTSAEELKKDNVVGIILSGGPESVLSKGSPRPDKRIFDLGVPVLGICYGVQLIAHLLGGKVEKSCQREYGHGILKIKRKGSLFKGLPSKLRVWNSHGDRLSKLPKGFSAVASTENSGFAGIADEQRRIFGIQFHPEVDHTEGGFNILENYLGKICGCKGDWSMASLAEESINSIRETVGADRVLLGLSGGVDSSVAAALIHKAIGRQLTCVFVDNGLLRLNERELVVELYRRHFKMDVRVAQ
;
A
#
# COMPACT_ATOMS: atom_id res chain seq x y z
N MET A 1 -7.62 -11.39 15.89
CA MET A 1 -8.84 -10.89 15.18
C MET A 1 -8.42 -10.56 13.75
N LYS A 2 -9.31 -10.63 12.76
CA LYS A 2 -8.93 -10.32 11.36
C LYS A 2 -9.06 -8.80 11.15
N HIS A 3 -7.95 -8.11 10.89
CA HIS A 3 -7.94 -6.66 10.64
C HIS A 3 -8.75 -6.27 9.41
N GLN A 4 -9.30 -5.06 9.42
CA GLN A 4 -9.86 -4.43 8.22
C GLN A 4 -8.76 -4.28 7.18
N THR A 5 -8.88 -5.00 6.06
CA THR A 5 -7.83 -5.10 5.05
C THR A 5 -8.17 -4.28 3.82
N ILE A 6 -7.24 -3.42 3.41
CA ILE A 6 -7.28 -2.77 2.10
C ILE A 6 -6.40 -3.55 1.13
N ALA A 7 -6.99 -3.95 0.00
CA ALA A 7 -6.25 -4.58 -1.08
C ALA A 7 -5.63 -3.53 -1.99
N VAL A 8 -4.32 -3.61 -2.21
CA VAL A 8 -3.63 -2.82 -3.23
C VAL A 8 -3.29 -3.75 -4.39
N LEU A 9 -3.99 -3.62 -5.52
CA LEU A 9 -3.69 -4.39 -6.73
C LEU A 9 -2.53 -3.73 -7.47
N ASP A 10 -1.42 -4.46 -7.62
CA ASP A 10 -0.19 -3.97 -8.24
C ASP A 10 -0.18 -4.19 -9.75
N PHE A 11 -0.16 -3.09 -10.49
CA PHE A 11 -0.01 -3.04 -11.94
C PHE A 11 1.42 -2.69 -12.40
N GLY A 12 2.40 -2.79 -11.48
CA GLY A 12 3.82 -2.58 -11.77
C GLY A 12 4.30 -1.14 -11.51
N SER A 13 3.61 -0.37 -10.67
CA SER A 13 4.07 0.97 -10.29
C SER A 13 5.24 0.90 -9.32
N GLN A 14 6.24 1.77 -9.53
CA GLN A 14 7.27 2.04 -8.53
C GLN A 14 6.71 2.53 -7.18
N TYR A 15 5.48 3.05 -7.15
CA TYR A 15 4.85 3.59 -5.96
C TYR A 15 3.89 2.63 -5.24
N THR A 16 3.68 1.40 -5.73
CA THR A 16 2.73 0.47 -5.09
C THR A 16 3.05 0.20 -3.62
N GLN A 17 4.35 0.03 -3.30
CA GLN A 17 4.81 -0.14 -1.91
C GLN A 17 4.58 1.12 -1.06
N VAL A 18 4.67 2.30 -1.67
CA VAL A 18 4.41 3.59 -1.01
C VAL A 18 2.92 3.72 -0.67
N ILE A 19 2.02 3.34 -1.59
CA ILE A 19 0.58 3.28 -1.30
C ILE A 19 0.32 2.39 -0.08
N ALA A 20 0.86 1.16 -0.08
CA ALA A 20 0.69 0.22 1.03
C ALA A 20 1.21 0.80 2.36
N ARG A 21 2.36 1.48 2.32
CA ARG A 21 2.92 2.18 3.48
C ARG A 21 2.02 3.32 3.97
N ARG A 22 1.52 4.19 3.09
CA ARG A 22 0.63 5.30 3.49
C ARG A 22 -0.66 4.82 4.13
N ILE A 23 -1.21 3.69 3.66
CA ILE A 23 -2.39 3.08 4.29
C ILE A 23 -2.07 2.65 5.74
N ARG A 24 -0.88 2.07 5.97
CA ARG A 24 -0.42 1.68 7.31
C ARG A 24 -0.15 2.87 8.21
N GLU A 25 0.33 3.99 7.66
CA GLU A 25 0.48 5.25 8.39
C GLU A 25 -0.88 5.80 8.85
N CYS A 26 -1.97 5.48 8.13
CA CYS A 26 -3.35 5.73 8.56
C CYS A 26 -3.89 4.69 9.56
N SER A 27 -3.04 3.83 10.14
CA SER A 27 -3.42 2.76 11.09
C SER A 27 -4.37 1.71 10.50
N VAL A 28 -4.34 1.50 9.19
CA VAL A 28 -5.16 0.50 8.50
C VAL A 28 -4.25 -0.58 7.90
N TYR A 29 -4.66 -1.85 8.02
CA TYR A 29 -3.90 -2.94 7.42
C TYR A 29 -4.02 -2.92 5.89
N SER A 30 -2.88 -3.08 5.21
CA SER A 30 -2.81 -3.16 3.75
C SER A 30 -2.05 -4.41 3.33
N LYS A 31 -2.56 -5.05 2.26
CA LYS A 31 -1.91 -6.18 1.60
C LYS A 31 -1.83 -5.89 0.10
N ILE A 32 -0.65 -6.12 -0.46
CA ILE A 32 -0.41 -5.98 -1.91
C ILE A 32 -0.75 -7.31 -2.57
N TYR A 33 -1.50 -7.24 -3.65
CA TYR A 33 -1.91 -8.38 -4.45
C TYR A 33 -1.45 -8.20 -5.89
N PRO A 34 -1.12 -9.29 -6.60
CA PRO A 34 -0.98 -9.24 -8.05
C PRO A 34 -2.24 -8.69 -8.71
N PHE A 35 -2.12 -7.91 -9.79
CA PHE A 35 -3.28 -7.37 -10.50
C PHE A 35 -4.30 -8.43 -10.94
N LYS A 36 -3.86 -9.66 -11.20
CA LYS A 36 -4.69 -10.79 -11.66
C LYS A 36 -5.47 -11.49 -10.55
N THR A 37 -5.32 -11.08 -9.28
CA THR A 37 -6.05 -11.67 -8.16
C THR A 37 -7.55 -11.61 -8.42
N SER A 38 -8.23 -12.74 -8.20
CA SER A 38 -9.66 -12.87 -8.49
C SER A 38 -10.52 -12.13 -7.48
N ALA A 39 -11.71 -11.72 -7.89
CA ALA A 39 -12.68 -11.11 -6.97
C ALA A 39 -13.09 -12.05 -5.82
N GLU A 40 -13.11 -13.36 -6.08
CA GLU A 40 -13.41 -14.40 -5.08
C GLU A 40 -12.34 -14.48 -3.99
N GLU A 41 -11.07 -14.40 -4.37
CA GLU A 41 -9.94 -14.39 -3.44
C GLU A 41 -9.97 -13.13 -2.56
N LEU A 42 -10.20 -11.95 -3.15
CA LEU A 42 -10.35 -10.70 -2.40
C LEU A 42 -11.54 -10.76 -1.42
N LYS A 43 -12.65 -11.37 -1.86
CA LYS A 43 -13.83 -11.58 -0.99
C LYS A 43 -13.51 -12.51 0.17
N LYS A 44 -12.79 -13.62 -0.07
CA LYS A 44 -12.33 -14.56 0.98
C LYS A 44 -11.40 -13.88 1.99
N ASP A 45 -10.58 -12.95 1.52
CA ASP A 45 -9.71 -12.15 2.37
C ASP A 45 -10.45 -11.06 3.16
N ASN A 46 -11.78 -10.92 2.99
CA ASN A 46 -12.64 -9.94 3.66
C ASN A 46 -12.12 -8.50 3.51
N VAL A 47 -11.71 -8.14 2.29
CA VAL A 47 -11.23 -6.79 2.00
C VAL A 47 -12.38 -5.79 2.16
N VAL A 48 -12.08 -4.62 2.73
CA VAL A 48 -13.07 -3.55 2.95
C VAL A 48 -12.98 -2.42 1.92
N GLY A 49 -11.92 -2.44 1.10
CA GLY A 49 -11.67 -1.49 0.02
C GLY A 49 -10.54 -1.96 -0.89
N ILE A 50 -10.52 -1.47 -2.13
CA ILE A 50 -9.56 -1.86 -3.17
C ILE A 50 -8.92 -0.62 -3.79
N ILE A 51 -7.60 -0.56 -3.81
CA ILE A 51 -6.84 0.44 -4.56
C ILE A 51 -6.20 -0.22 -5.78
N LEU A 52 -6.47 0.33 -6.97
CA LEU A 52 -5.79 -0.04 -8.20
C LEU A 52 -4.59 0.90 -8.37
N SER A 53 -3.37 0.36 -8.29
CA SER A 53 -2.15 1.16 -8.39
C SER A 53 -1.98 1.80 -9.77
N GLY A 54 -1.00 2.69 -9.87
CA GLY A 54 -0.45 3.08 -11.16
C GLY A 54 0.25 1.91 -11.87
N GLY A 55 0.81 2.19 -13.04
CA GLY A 55 1.61 1.25 -13.81
C GLY A 55 2.26 1.97 -15.00
N PRO A 56 3.37 1.43 -15.55
CA PRO A 56 4.07 2.04 -16.69
C PRO A 56 3.36 1.80 -18.02
N GLU A 57 2.45 0.83 -18.07
CA GLU A 57 1.77 0.39 -19.28
C GLU A 57 0.65 1.36 -19.71
N SER A 58 0.27 1.27 -20.99
CA SER A 58 -0.95 1.91 -21.50
C SER A 58 -2.10 0.92 -21.48
N VAL A 59 -3.28 1.34 -21.02
CA VAL A 59 -4.48 0.47 -21.01
C VAL A 59 -4.92 0.07 -22.42
N LEU A 60 -4.53 0.86 -23.43
CA LEU A 60 -4.81 0.66 -24.84
C LEU A 60 -3.91 -0.41 -25.49
N SER A 61 -2.76 -0.72 -24.89
CA SER A 61 -1.84 -1.74 -25.41
C SER A 61 -2.48 -3.13 -25.38
N LYS A 62 -2.19 -3.94 -26.40
CA LYS A 62 -2.62 -5.35 -26.45
C LYS A 62 -1.93 -6.13 -25.33
N GLY A 63 -2.70 -6.86 -24.53
CA GLY A 63 -2.17 -7.62 -23.39
C GLY A 63 -1.84 -6.78 -22.15
N SER A 64 -2.31 -5.52 -22.10
CA SER A 64 -2.09 -4.66 -20.94
C SER A 64 -2.64 -5.29 -19.64
N PRO A 65 -1.95 -5.10 -18.49
CA PRO A 65 -2.37 -5.64 -17.20
C PRO A 65 -3.79 -5.20 -16.82
N ARG A 66 -4.69 -6.15 -16.53
CA ARG A 66 -6.09 -5.87 -16.21
C ARG A 66 -6.54 -6.69 -15.00
N PRO A 67 -7.34 -6.10 -14.10
CA PRO A 67 -7.91 -6.84 -12.99
C PRO A 67 -9.06 -7.74 -13.46
N ASP A 68 -9.46 -8.68 -12.60
CA ASP A 68 -10.76 -9.34 -12.71
C ASP A 68 -11.87 -8.27 -12.66
N LYS A 69 -12.71 -8.17 -13.70
CA LYS A 69 -13.77 -7.14 -13.74
C LYS A 69 -14.76 -7.25 -12.59
N ARG A 70 -14.94 -8.45 -12.02
CA ARG A 70 -15.88 -8.72 -10.93
C ARG A 70 -15.52 -7.98 -9.64
N ILE A 71 -14.33 -7.38 -9.54
CA ILE A 71 -13.97 -6.54 -8.38
C ILE A 71 -14.92 -5.36 -8.18
N PHE A 72 -15.50 -4.83 -9.27
CA PHE A 72 -16.45 -3.71 -9.21
C PHE A 72 -17.82 -4.14 -8.68
N ASP A 73 -18.09 -5.44 -8.64
CA ASP A 73 -19.36 -6.03 -8.18
C ASP A 73 -19.28 -6.52 -6.72
N LEU A 74 -18.11 -6.42 -6.07
CA LEU A 74 -17.90 -6.85 -4.68
C LEU A 74 -18.62 -5.98 -3.64
N GLY A 75 -19.15 -4.84 -4.04
CA GLY A 75 -19.84 -3.90 -3.15
C GLY A 75 -18.93 -3.13 -2.19
N VAL A 76 -17.61 -3.25 -2.34
CA VAL A 76 -16.61 -2.50 -1.56
C VAL A 76 -16.10 -1.29 -2.37
N PRO A 77 -15.70 -0.18 -1.73
CA PRO A 77 -15.20 0.98 -2.46
C PRO A 77 -13.92 0.69 -3.24
N VAL A 78 -13.78 1.33 -4.41
CA VAL A 78 -12.59 1.20 -5.27
C VAL A 78 -11.97 2.56 -5.54
N LEU A 79 -10.64 2.69 -5.41
CA LEU A 79 -9.88 3.87 -5.80
C LEU A 79 -8.85 3.50 -6.87
N GLY A 80 -8.94 4.10 -8.05
CA GLY A 80 -7.92 3.97 -9.09
C GLY A 80 -6.94 5.13 -9.09
N ILE A 81 -5.64 4.83 -9.09
CA ILE A 81 -4.56 5.83 -9.12
C ILE A 81 -3.83 5.72 -10.45
N CYS A 82 -3.76 6.82 -11.20
CA CYS A 82 -3.09 6.93 -12.49
C CYS A 82 -3.55 5.84 -13.50
N TYR A 83 -2.78 4.77 -13.71
CA TYR A 83 -3.19 3.62 -14.51
C TYR A 83 -4.51 3.00 -14.02
N GLY A 84 -4.70 2.93 -12.69
CA GLY A 84 -5.93 2.44 -12.07
C GLY A 84 -7.17 3.23 -12.49
N VAL A 85 -7.11 4.57 -12.59
CA VAL A 85 -8.27 5.36 -13.06
C VAL A 85 -8.53 5.14 -14.55
N GLN A 86 -7.48 4.95 -15.35
CA GLN A 86 -7.61 4.61 -16.77
C GLN A 86 -8.27 3.24 -16.95
N LEU A 87 -7.92 2.26 -16.12
CA LEU A 87 -8.55 0.94 -16.10
C LEU A 87 -10.04 1.04 -15.72
N ILE A 88 -10.38 1.78 -14.67
CA ILE A 88 -11.78 2.03 -14.28
C ILE A 88 -12.54 2.61 -15.48
N ALA A 89 -11.98 3.62 -16.13
CA ALA A 89 -12.62 4.25 -17.27
C ALA A 89 -12.80 3.27 -18.43
N HIS A 90 -11.75 2.53 -18.79
CA HIS A 90 -11.77 1.59 -19.91
C HIS A 90 -12.75 0.43 -19.68
N LEU A 91 -12.78 -0.14 -18.48
CA LEU A 91 -13.59 -1.32 -18.18
C LEU A 91 -15.07 -1.00 -17.97
N LEU A 92 -15.41 0.24 -17.56
CA LEU A 92 -16.78 0.68 -17.30
C LEU A 92 -17.41 1.49 -18.44
N GLY A 93 -16.79 1.51 -19.62
CA GLY A 93 -17.37 2.10 -20.84
C GLY A 93 -17.08 3.59 -21.06
N GLY A 94 -16.07 4.14 -20.37
CA GLY A 94 -15.44 5.41 -20.72
C GLY A 94 -14.48 5.29 -21.91
N LYS A 95 -13.72 6.36 -22.19
CA LYS A 95 -12.66 6.37 -23.20
C LYS A 95 -11.36 6.91 -22.62
N VAL A 96 -10.26 6.27 -22.99
CA VAL A 96 -8.89 6.68 -22.68
C VAL A 96 -8.17 6.93 -23.99
N GLU A 97 -7.40 8.00 -24.06
CA GLU A 97 -6.62 8.41 -25.22
C GLU A 97 -5.18 8.67 -24.79
N LYS A 98 -4.25 8.47 -25.72
CA LYS A 98 -2.87 8.91 -25.54
C LYS A 98 -2.85 10.43 -25.48
N SER A 99 -2.21 10.99 -24.46
CA SER A 99 -1.97 12.43 -24.41
C SER A 99 -0.85 12.80 -25.38
N CYS A 100 -1.00 13.91 -26.10
CA CYS A 100 0.07 14.46 -26.95
C CYS A 100 1.25 14.98 -26.12
N GLN A 101 1.03 15.27 -24.83
CA GLN A 101 2.04 15.71 -23.87
C GLN A 101 2.05 14.75 -22.69
N ARG A 102 3.21 14.15 -22.39
CA ARG A 102 3.38 13.35 -21.18
C ARG A 102 3.53 14.28 -19.99
N GLU A 103 2.69 14.11 -18.97
CA GLU A 103 2.82 14.87 -17.72
C GLU A 103 3.62 14.06 -16.71
N TYR A 104 4.88 14.45 -16.53
CA TYR A 104 5.72 13.99 -15.45
C TYR A 104 6.13 15.20 -14.61
N GLY A 105 5.62 15.27 -13.38
CA GLY A 105 5.99 16.33 -12.44
C GLY A 105 4.79 17.04 -11.84
N HIS A 106 5.05 18.25 -11.34
CA HIS A 106 4.05 19.05 -10.64
C HIS A 106 2.97 19.59 -11.61
N GLY A 107 1.72 19.56 -11.17
CA GLY A 107 0.60 20.26 -11.80
C GLY A 107 -0.33 20.89 -10.76
N ILE A 108 -1.26 21.74 -11.19
CA ILE A 108 -2.25 22.34 -10.29
C ILE A 108 -3.59 21.62 -10.48
N LEU A 109 -3.97 20.86 -9.47
CA LEU A 109 -5.30 20.26 -9.39
C LEU A 109 -6.32 21.34 -9.00
N LYS A 110 -7.36 21.51 -9.83
CA LYS A 110 -8.55 22.30 -9.51
C LYS A 110 -9.68 21.34 -9.14
N ILE A 111 -10.07 21.34 -7.88
CA ILE A 111 -11.20 20.55 -7.36
C ILE A 111 -12.49 21.30 -7.67
N LYS A 112 -13.31 20.73 -8.55
CA LYS A 112 -14.62 21.28 -8.96
C LYS A 112 -15.71 20.93 -7.96
N ARG A 113 -15.68 19.71 -7.43
CA ARG A 113 -16.62 19.21 -6.43
C ARG A 113 -15.84 18.40 -5.41
N LYS A 114 -15.93 18.78 -4.13
CA LYS A 114 -15.15 18.10 -3.09
C LYS A 114 -15.59 16.65 -2.88
N GLY A 115 -16.90 16.39 -2.89
CA GLY A 115 -17.44 15.05 -2.68
C GLY A 115 -16.95 14.41 -1.37
N SER A 116 -16.98 13.08 -1.32
CA SER A 116 -16.42 12.32 -0.20
C SER A 116 -14.87 12.31 -0.21
N LEU A 117 -14.26 12.15 -1.40
CA LEU A 117 -12.82 11.97 -1.57
C LEU A 117 -11.97 13.22 -1.25
N PHE A 118 -12.40 14.41 -1.68
CA PHE A 118 -11.67 15.67 -1.48
C PHE A 118 -12.23 16.53 -0.34
N LYS A 119 -13.00 15.94 0.57
CA LYS A 119 -13.58 16.65 1.71
C LYS A 119 -12.47 17.23 2.59
N GLY A 120 -12.61 18.51 2.95
CA GLY A 120 -11.66 19.22 3.82
C GLY A 120 -10.44 19.80 3.10
N LEU A 121 -10.26 19.52 1.81
CA LEU A 121 -9.14 20.07 1.02
C LEU A 121 -9.47 21.44 0.41
N PRO A 122 -8.46 22.28 0.13
CA PRO A 122 -8.64 23.52 -0.63
C PRO A 122 -9.07 23.22 -2.07
N SER A 123 -9.60 24.22 -2.78
CA SER A 123 -10.07 24.06 -4.17
C SER A 123 -8.95 23.96 -5.20
N LYS A 124 -7.73 24.36 -4.84
CA LYS A 124 -6.52 24.23 -5.64
C LYS A 124 -5.42 23.58 -4.82
N LEU A 125 -4.72 22.62 -5.41
CA LEU A 125 -3.63 21.87 -4.78
C LEU A 125 -2.52 21.64 -5.79
N ARG A 126 -1.27 21.63 -5.32
CA ARG A 126 -0.16 21.07 -6.10
C ARG A 126 -0.18 19.55 -6.03
N VAL A 127 -0.13 18.88 -7.17
CA VAL A 127 -0.17 17.42 -7.27
C VAL A 127 0.96 16.89 -8.14
N TRP A 128 1.32 15.62 -7.94
CA TRP A 128 2.33 14.94 -8.73
C TRP A 128 1.70 14.04 -9.80
N ASN A 129 1.86 14.46 -11.07
CA ASN A 129 1.38 13.73 -12.24
C ASN A 129 2.49 12.80 -12.79
N SER A 130 2.09 11.61 -13.23
CA SER A 130 3.01 10.65 -13.87
C SER A 130 2.25 9.80 -14.89
N HIS A 131 1.71 10.45 -15.94
CA HIS A 131 0.89 9.75 -16.93
C HIS A 131 1.14 10.23 -18.37
N GLY A 132 1.15 9.25 -19.28
CA GLY A 132 1.12 9.49 -20.73
C GLY A 132 -0.29 9.44 -21.32
N ASP A 133 -1.21 8.72 -20.69
CA ASP A 133 -2.59 8.57 -21.14
C ASP A 133 -3.55 9.39 -20.26
N ARG A 134 -4.67 9.80 -20.84
CA ARG A 134 -5.72 10.54 -20.13
C ARG A 134 -7.10 10.06 -20.53
N LEU A 135 -8.07 10.25 -19.65
CA LEU A 135 -9.47 10.01 -19.97
C LEU A 135 -9.95 11.09 -20.96
N SER A 136 -10.70 10.68 -21.98
CA SER A 136 -11.39 11.59 -22.92
C SER A 136 -12.91 11.51 -22.81
N LYS A 137 -13.45 10.43 -22.22
CA LYS A 137 -14.87 10.29 -21.91
C LYS A 137 -15.07 9.55 -20.59
N LEU A 138 -15.94 10.08 -19.73
CA LEU A 138 -16.31 9.42 -18.48
C LEU A 138 -17.22 8.20 -18.71
N PRO A 139 -17.09 7.15 -17.89
CA PRO A 139 -18.08 6.09 -17.82
C PRO A 139 -19.45 6.61 -17.34
N LYS A 140 -20.53 5.90 -17.68
CA LYS A 140 -21.88 6.24 -17.20
C LYS A 140 -21.92 6.18 -15.67
N GLY A 141 -22.53 7.19 -15.05
CA GLY A 141 -22.65 7.32 -13.58
C GLY A 141 -21.51 8.11 -12.93
N PHE A 142 -20.40 8.35 -13.63
CA PHE A 142 -19.28 9.12 -13.08
C PHE A 142 -19.44 10.61 -13.31
N SER A 143 -18.96 11.39 -12.35
CA SER A 143 -18.82 12.84 -12.42
C SER A 143 -17.34 13.24 -12.42
N ALA A 144 -16.99 14.27 -13.20
CA ALA A 144 -15.68 14.92 -13.11
C ALA A 144 -15.62 15.78 -11.83
N VAL A 145 -14.80 15.37 -10.86
CA VAL A 145 -14.69 16.06 -9.56
C VAL A 145 -13.46 16.94 -9.48
N ALA A 146 -12.43 16.69 -10.29
CA ALA A 146 -11.24 17.52 -10.38
C ALA A 146 -10.60 17.52 -11.79
N SER A 147 -9.84 18.55 -12.10
CA SER A 147 -9.10 18.72 -13.37
C SER A 147 -7.75 19.37 -13.15
N THR A 148 -6.78 19.05 -14.01
CA THR A 148 -5.49 19.77 -14.14
C THR A 148 -5.50 20.61 -15.42
N GLU A 149 -4.40 21.29 -15.71
CA GLU A 149 -4.17 22.03 -16.95
C GLU A 149 -4.33 21.14 -18.20
N ASN A 150 -3.82 19.91 -18.15
CA ASN A 150 -3.78 19.02 -19.33
C ASN A 150 -4.78 17.84 -19.25
N SER A 151 -5.49 17.68 -18.12
CA SER A 151 -6.51 16.63 -17.94
C SER A 151 -7.81 17.18 -17.37
N GLY A 152 -8.87 17.16 -18.20
CA GLY A 152 -10.22 17.55 -17.77
C GLY A 152 -10.87 16.62 -16.75
N PHE A 153 -10.32 15.40 -16.59
CA PHE A 153 -10.81 14.33 -15.72
C PHE A 153 -9.70 13.84 -14.77
N ALA A 154 -8.95 14.76 -14.17
CA ALA A 154 -7.90 14.43 -13.21
C ALA A 154 -8.43 13.79 -11.92
N GLY A 155 -9.72 13.98 -11.62
CA GLY A 155 -10.44 13.22 -10.60
C GLY A 155 -11.84 12.88 -11.08
N ILE A 156 -12.27 11.63 -10.90
CA ILE A 156 -13.59 11.11 -11.24
C ILE A 156 -14.21 10.41 -10.03
N ALA A 157 -15.53 10.48 -9.90
CA ALA A 157 -16.24 9.81 -8.82
C ALA A 157 -17.61 9.31 -9.27
N ASP A 158 -17.92 8.08 -8.88
CA ASP A 158 -19.26 7.52 -8.79
C ASP A 158 -19.57 7.27 -7.31
N GLU A 159 -20.21 8.26 -6.68
CA GLU A 159 -20.52 8.24 -5.24
C GLU A 159 -21.54 7.13 -4.90
N GLN A 160 -22.40 6.72 -5.84
CA GLN A 160 -23.40 5.68 -5.60
C GLN A 160 -22.73 4.31 -5.49
N ARG A 161 -21.84 3.97 -6.43
CA ARG A 161 -21.07 2.72 -6.40
C ARG A 161 -19.82 2.79 -5.52
N ARG A 162 -19.47 3.98 -5.03
CA ARG A 162 -18.24 4.27 -4.27
C ARG A 162 -16.97 3.92 -5.05
N ILE A 163 -16.96 4.25 -6.34
CA ILE A 163 -15.82 4.06 -7.22
C ILE A 163 -15.21 5.42 -7.55
N PHE A 164 -13.93 5.57 -7.28
CA PHE A 164 -13.18 6.81 -7.39
C PHE A 164 -11.95 6.60 -8.25
N GLY A 165 -11.51 7.67 -8.91
CA GLY A 165 -10.29 7.64 -9.70
C GLY A 165 -9.59 8.98 -9.71
N ILE A 166 -8.26 8.95 -9.66
CA ILE A 166 -7.41 10.14 -9.68
C ILE A 166 -6.22 9.90 -10.62
N GLN A 167 -5.85 10.94 -11.37
CA GLN A 167 -4.82 10.86 -12.41
C GLN A 167 -3.41 11.22 -11.88
N PHE A 168 -3.29 11.56 -10.60
CA PHE A 168 -2.07 11.92 -9.88
C PHE A 168 -1.82 10.95 -8.72
N HIS A 169 -0.63 11.03 -8.13
CA HIS A 169 -0.17 10.14 -7.06
C HIS A 169 -0.35 10.77 -5.67
N PRO A 170 -1.39 10.44 -4.89
CA PRO A 170 -1.58 10.98 -3.53
C PRO A 170 -0.60 10.39 -2.51
N GLU A 171 0.08 9.29 -2.85
CA GLU A 171 0.98 8.55 -1.95
C GLU A 171 2.36 9.20 -1.78
N VAL A 172 2.74 10.10 -2.68
CA VAL A 172 4.03 10.80 -2.67
C VAL A 172 3.93 12.15 -1.98
N ASP A 173 5.00 12.57 -1.30
CA ASP A 173 5.03 13.83 -0.53
C ASP A 173 4.88 15.08 -1.40
N HIS A 174 5.16 14.99 -2.70
CA HIS A 174 4.99 16.09 -3.66
C HIS A 174 3.54 16.49 -3.88
N THR A 175 2.58 15.63 -3.50
CA THR A 175 1.14 15.93 -3.62
C THR A 175 0.63 16.54 -2.32
N GLU A 176 0.32 17.83 -2.35
CA GLU A 176 -0.29 18.56 -1.25
C GLU A 176 -1.64 17.93 -0.88
N GLY A 177 -1.83 17.62 0.40
CA GLY A 177 -3.06 16.98 0.89
C GLY A 177 -3.26 15.53 0.40
N GLY A 178 -2.24 14.90 -0.20
CA GLY A 178 -2.30 13.50 -0.65
C GLY A 178 -2.68 12.53 0.48
N PHE A 179 -2.08 12.72 1.66
CA PHE A 179 -2.43 11.97 2.87
C PHE A 179 -3.91 12.12 3.24
N ASN A 180 -4.48 13.34 3.20
CA ASN A 180 -5.90 13.55 3.51
C ASN A 180 -6.84 12.90 2.47
N ILE A 181 -6.42 12.78 1.21
CA ILE A 181 -7.18 12.05 0.18
C ILE A 181 -7.25 10.57 0.55
N LEU A 182 -6.11 9.96 0.94
CA LEU A 182 -6.07 8.58 1.37
C LEU A 182 -6.85 8.38 2.68
N GLU A 183 -6.72 9.27 3.65
CA GLU A 183 -7.50 9.25 4.90
C GLU A 183 -9.02 9.32 4.65
N ASN A 184 -9.46 10.19 3.73
CA ASN A 184 -10.87 10.26 3.32
C ASN A 184 -11.35 8.95 2.70
N TYR A 185 -10.54 8.34 1.83
CA TYR A 185 -10.86 7.05 1.22
C TYR A 185 -10.94 5.93 2.26
N LEU A 186 -9.96 5.84 3.16
CA LEU A 186 -9.87 4.79 4.16
C LEU A 186 -10.93 4.94 5.26
N GLY A 187 -10.99 6.11 5.90
CA GLY A 187 -11.88 6.35 7.03
C GLY A 187 -13.33 6.57 6.60
N LYS A 188 -13.58 7.54 5.72
CA LYS A 188 -14.95 8.00 5.41
C LYS A 188 -15.66 7.12 4.37
N ILE A 189 -14.91 6.64 3.38
CA ILE A 189 -15.49 5.87 2.26
C ILE A 189 -15.49 4.37 2.58
N CYS A 190 -14.37 3.81 3.03
CA CYS A 190 -14.26 2.39 3.39
C CYS A 190 -14.76 2.09 4.82
N GLY A 191 -14.84 3.09 5.71
CA GLY A 191 -15.27 2.88 7.09
C GLY A 191 -14.22 2.19 7.96
N CYS A 192 -12.94 2.33 7.62
CA CYS A 192 -11.86 1.78 8.42
C CYS A 192 -11.76 2.52 9.77
N LYS A 193 -11.67 1.77 10.86
CA LYS A 193 -11.63 2.31 12.24
C LYS A 193 -10.21 2.54 12.76
N GLY A 194 -9.19 2.08 12.05
CA GLY A 194 -7.81 2.16 12.49
C GLY A 194 -7.46 1.07 13.51
N ASP A 195 -7.73 -0.19 13.18
CA ASP A 195 -7.49 -1.35 14.06
C ASP A 195 -6.06 -1.90 13.99
N TRP A 196 -5.22 -1.34 13.10
CA TRP A 196 -3.86 -1.80 12.89
C TRP A 196 -2.84 -0.89 13.58
N SER A 197 -2.01 -1.49 14.43
CA SER A 197 -0.88 -0.81 15.07
C SER A 197 0.35 -1.73 15.07
N MET A 198 1.54 -1.15 15.24
CA MET A 198 2.75 -1.95 15.42
C MET A 198 2.71 -2.81 16.69
N ALA A 199 2.01 -2.36 17.73
CA ALA A 199 1.84 -3.13 18.96
C ALA A 199 0.97 -4.38 18.72
N SER A 200 -0.17 -4.23 18.05
CA SER A 200 -1.04 -5.37 17.72
C SER A 200 -0.35 -6.35 16.77
N LEU A 201 0.41 -5.84 15.79
CA LEU A 201 1.20 -6.69 14.90
C LEU A 201 2.27 -7.50 15.67
N ALA A 202 2.95 -6.88 16.63
CA ALA A 202 3.95 -7.57 17.43
C ALA A 202 3.33 -8.70 18.25
N GLU A 203 2.19 -8.46 18.90
CA GLU A 203 1.46 -9.48 19.66
C GLU A 203 0.96 -10.63 18.78
N GLU A 204 0.38 -10.31 17.63
CA GLU A 204 -0.07 -11.30 16.65
C GLU A 204 1.10 -12.15 16.12
N SER A 205 2.22 -11.51 15.80
CA SER A 205 3.43 -12.20 15.35
C SER A 205 3.97 -13.14 16.44
N ILE A 206 4.02 -12.67 17.69
CA ILE A 206 4.46 -13.47 18.83
C ILE A 206 3.57 -14.71 19.01
N ASN A 207 2.25 -14.55 18.94
CA ASN A 207 1.32 -15.67 19.09
C ASN A 207 1.43 -16.66 17.91
N SER A 208 1.51 -16.14 16.68
CA SER A 208 1.72 -16.96 15.48
C SER A 208 3.02 -17.77 15.54
N ILE A 209 4.12 -17.16 16.03
CA ILE A 209 5.39 -17.87 16.25
C ILE A 209 5.21 -18.99 17.28
N ARG A 210 4.52 -18.74 18.41
CA ARG A 210 4.27 -19.78 19.42
C ARG A 210 3.48 -20.95 18.87
N GLU A 211 2.41 -20.66 18.13
CA GLU A 211 1.56 -21.70 17.52
C GLU A 211 2.32 -22.51 16.47
N THR A 212 3.11 -21.84 15.64
CA THR A 212 3.86 -22.48 14.54
C THR A 212 5.03 -23.32 15.06
N VAL A 213 5.77 -22.83 16.05
CA VAL A 213 6.97 -23.50 16.57
C VAL A 213 6.63 -24.57 17.62
N GLY A 214 5.61 -24.34 18.45
CA GLY A 214 5.24 -25.27 19.51
C GLY A 214 6.43 -25.58 20.44
N ALA A 215 6.84 -26.84 20.49
CA ALA A 215 7.94 -27.32 21.34
C ALA A 215 9.31 -27.36 20.61
N ASP A 216 9.36 -27.04 19.33
CA ASP A 216 10.59 -27.13 18.54
C ASP A 216 11.60 -26.03 18.90
N ARG A 217 12.83 -26.19 18.41
CA ARG A 217 13.89 -25.18 18.56
C ARG A 217 14.07 -24.39 17.28
N VAL A 218 14.43 -23.13 17.42
CA VAL A 218 14.67 -22.20 16.30
C VAL A 218 16.13 -21.76 16.31
N LEU A 219 16.75 -21.83 15.14
CA LEU A 219 18.08 -21.27 14.90
C LEU A 219 17.94 -20.00 14.06
N LEU A 220 18.56 -18.90 14.47
CA LEU A 220 18.52 -17.63 13.76
C LEU A 220 19.93 -17.10 13.49
N GLY A 221 20.23 -16.78 12.24
CA GLY A 221 21.43 -16.01 11.88
C GLY A 221 21.26 -14.53 12.26
N LEU A 222 22.08 -14.04 13.19
CA LEU A 222 22.19 -12.62 13.50
C LEU A 222 23.27 -12.00 12.61
N SER A 223 22.90 -10.96 11.85
CA SER A 223 23.85 -10.20 11.04
C SER A 223 24.32 -8.90 11.70
N GLY A 224 23.62 -8.47 12.77
CA GLY A 224 23.77 -7.13 13.34
C GLY A 224 22.83 -6.09 12.70
N GLY A 225 22.19 -6.42 11.57
CA GLY A 225 21.19 -5.56 10.93
C GLY A 225 19.85 -5.52 11.67
N VAL A 226 19.08 -4.46 11.45
CA VAL A 226 17.80 -4.19 12.14
C VAL A 226 16.80 -5.33 11.97
N ASP A 227 16.67 -5.90 10.77
CA ASP A 227 15.65 -6.94 10.51
C ASP A 227 15.90 -8.22 11.32
N SER A 228 17.13 -8.76 11.27
CA SER A 228 17.52 -9.93 12.06
C SER A 228 17.41 -9.66 13.57
N SER A 229 17.65 -8.41 13.96
CA SER A 229 17.56 -7.96 15.35
C SER A 229 16.14 -7.95 15.88
N VAL A 230 15.21 -7.38 15.11
CA VAL A 230 13.77 -7.36 15.43
C VAL A 230 13.19 -8.77 15.38
N ALA A 231 13.58 -9.59 14.39
CA ALA A 231 13.19 -11.00 14.32
C ALA A 231 13.63 -11.77 15.57
N ALA A 232 14.89 -11.61 16.00
CA ALA A 232 15.40 -12.20 17.23
C ALA A 232 14.59 -11.78 18.45
N ALA A 233 14.30 -10.48 18.58
CA ALA A 233 13.49 -9.94 19.67
C ALA A 233 12.08 -10.53 19.73
N LEU A 234 11.38 -10.62 18.58
CA LEU A 234 10.04 -11.17 18.49
C LEU A 234 10.02 -12.67 18.79
N ILE A 235 10.92 -13.44 18.19
CA ILE A 235 11.01 -14.89 18.41
C ILE A 235 11.39 -15.19 19.85
N HIS A 236 12.38 -14.47 20.42
CA HIS A 236 12.75 -14.67 21.81
C HIS A 236 11.60 -14.36 22.77
N LYS A 237 10.82 -13.29 22.51
CA LYS A 237 9.62 -12.98 23.31
C LYS A 237 8.53 -14.05 23.16
N ALA A 238 8.48 -14.75 22.03
CA ALA A 238 7.55 -15.83 21.77
C ALA A 238 7.94 -17.13 22.49
N ILE A 239 9.18 -17.61 22.30
CA ILE A 239 9.61 -18.97 22.65
C ILE A 239 10.84 -19.03 23.58
N GLY A 240 11.35 -17.88 24.01
CA GLY A 240 12.43 -17.77 24.99
C GLY A 240 13.68 -18.55 24.62
N ARG A 241 13.99 -19.58 25.41
CA ARG A 241 15.20 -20.41 25.30
C ARG A 241 15.16 -21.43 24.16
N GLN A 242 14.03 -21.59 23.48
CA GLN A 242 13.96 -22.41 22.26
C GLN A 242 14.71 -21.75 21.10
N LEU A 243 15.00 -20.44 21.18
CA LEU A 243 15.79 -19.70 20.21
C LEU A 243 17.28 -19.76 20.55
N THR A 244 18.08 -20.21 19.58
CA THR A 244 19.53 -20.02 19.56
C THR A 244 19.88 -19.11 18.38
N CYS A 245 20.61 -18.03 18.66
CA CYS A 245 21.11 -17.11 17.65
C CYS A 245 22.57 -17.39 17.33
N VAL A 246 22.95 -17.29 16.06
CA VAL A 246 24.33 -17.43 15.59
C VAL A 246 24.76 -16.12 14.94
N PHE A 247 25.77 -15.48 15.50
CA PHE A 247 26.39 -14.27 14.95
C PHE A 247 27.76 -14.65 14.36
N VAL A 248 27.98 -14.35 13.09
CA VAL A 248 29.25 -14.64 12.39
C VAL A 248 29.99 -13.35 12.16
N ASP A 249 31.14 -13.21 12.81
CA ASP A 249 32.08 -12.11 12.57
C ASP A 249 33.01 -12.50 11.42
N ASN A 250 32.70 -12.02 10.21
CA ASN A 250 33.48 -12.29 9.01
C ASN A 250 34.71 -11.37 8.84
N GLY A 251 35.04 -10.55 9.84
CA GLY A 251 36.15 -9.59 9.79
C GLY A 251 35.91 -8.33 8.96
N LEU A 252 34.68 -8.13 8.44
CA LEU A 252 34.29 -6.97 7.62
C LEU A 252 33.24 -6.07 8.30
N LEU A 253 33.09 -6.21 9.61
CA LEU A 253 32.16 -5.42 10.42
C LEU A 253 32.70 -4.00 10.67
N ARG A 254 31.81 -3.08 11.06
CA ARG A 254 32.23 -1.75 11.50
C ARG A 254 32.95 -1.82 12.83
N LEU A 255 33.70 -0.76 13.14
CA LEU A 255 34.41 -0.60 14.40
C LEU A 255 33.47 -0.88 15.59
N ASN A 256 33.85 -1.83 16.42
CA ASN A 256 33.14 -2.27 17.64
C ASN A 256 31.74 -2.89 17.44
N GLU A 257 31.34 -3.22 16.20
CA GLU A 257 29.99 -3.74 15.92
C GLU A 257 29.76 -5.11 16.55
N ARG A 258 30.80 -5.96 16.60
CA ARG A 258 30.74 -7.26 17.28
C ARG A 258 30.46 -7.12 18.76
N GLU A 259 31.18 -6.25 19.45
CA GLU A 259 31.06 -6.03 20.89
C GLU A 259 29.67 -5.51 21.23
N LEU A 260 29.17 -4.54 20.45
CA LEU A 260 27.84 -3.97 20.60
C LEU A 260 26.73 -5.01 20.42
N VAL A 261 26.82 -5.84 19.37
CA VAL A 261 25.85 -6.92 19.11
C VAL A 261 25.85 -7.93 20.26
N VAL A 262 27.03 -8.41 20.67
CA VAL A 262 27.15 -9.41 21.73
C VAL A 262 26.63 -8.86 23.07
N GLU A 263 26.95 -7.61 23.39
CA GLU A 263 26.47 -6.95 24.60
C GLU A 263 24.94 -6.81 24.62
N LEU A 264 24.35 -6.30 23.53
CA LEU A 264 22.92 -6.10 23.41
C LEU A 264 22.15 -7.41 23.65
N TYR A 265 22.52 -8.48 22.93
CA TYR A 265 21.74 -9.72 22.99
C TYR A 265 21.99 -10.55 24.24
N ARG A 266 23.24 -10.66 24.70
CA ARG A 266 23.55 -11.49 25.88
C ARG A 266 23.23 -10.77 27.19
N ARG A 267 23.52 -9.47 27.31
CA ARG A 267 23.31 -8.74 28.57
C ARG A 267 21.90 -8.21 28.71
N HIS A 268 21.39 -7.53 27.67
CA HIS A 268 20.09 -6.84 27.79
C HIS A 268 18.93 -7.79 27.53
N PHE A 269 19.01 -8.58 26.45
CA PHE A 269 17.94 -9.53 26.11
C PHE A 269 18.11 -10.93 26.71
N LYS A 270 19.28 -11.26 27.27
CA LYS A 270 19.59 -12.59 27.86
C LYS A 270 19.32 -13.76 26.89
N MET A 271 19.63 -13.57 25.62
CA MET A 271 19.48 -14.58 24.56
C MET A 271 20.68 -15.53 24.48
N ASP A 272 20.45 -16.77 24.06
CA ASP A 272 21.52 -17.70 23.67
C ASP A 272 22.11 -17.26 22.33
N VAL A 273 23.25 -16.56 22.38
CA VAL A 273 23.99 -16.13 21.18
C VAL A 273 25.32 -16.84 21.10
N ARG A 274 25.53 -17.59 20.01
CA ARG A 274 26.80 -18.19 19.64
C ARG A 274 27.52 -17.27 18.67
N VAL A 275 28.79 -16.98 18.96
CA VAL A 275 29.63 -16.13 18.11
C VAL A 275 30.62 -17.03 17.39
N ALA A 276 30.60 -16.99 16.06
CA ALA A 276 31.59 -17.64 15.20
C ALA A 276 32.48 -16.59 14.54
N GLN A 277 33.68 -17.00 14.17
CA GLN A 277 34.64 -16.25 13.36
C GLN A 277 34.80 -16.93 12.01
#